data_AF-T1A6W2-F1
#
_entry.id   AF-T1A6W2-F1
#
_cell.length_a   1.000
_cell.length_b   1.000
_cell.length_c   1.000
_cell.angle_alpha   90.00
_cell.angle_beta   90.00
_cell.angle_gamma   90.00
#
_symmetry.space_group_name_H-M   'P 1'
#
loop_
_entity.id
_entity.type
_entity.pdbx_description
1 polymer ?
#
loop_
_entity_poly.entity_id
_entity_poly.type
_entity_poly.pdbx_seq_one_letter_code
_entity_poly.pdbx_strand_id
1 'polypeptide(L)'
;MRFPGSLHGKTGLKVVKIPIDDLTGFNPLSDAIPTVFKSGEVTVNAQKKIEMRFGGEDIKIEGKQKVKKDLGIFLISSGRATLE
;
A
#
# COMPACT_ATOMS: atom_id res chain seq x y z
N MET A 1 -16.98 12.89 4.21
CA MET A 1 -15.77 12.73 5.05
C MET A 1 -15.45 11.24 5.21
N ARG A 2 -14.19 10.84 5.41
CA ARG A 2 -13.83 9.43 5.71
C ARG A 2 -13.62 9.27 7.21
N PHE A 3 -14.07 8.16 7.77
CA PHE A 3 -13.96 7.89 9.21
C PHE A 3 -12.49 7.56 9.58
N PRO A 4 -11.91 8.16 10.62
CA PRO A 4 -10.58 7.79 11.11
C PRO A 4 -10.49 6.29 11.43
N GLY A 5 -9.42 5.64 10.99
CA GLY A 5 -9.25 4.19 11.14
C GLY A 5 -9.92 3.34 10.06
N SER A 6 -10.78 3.91 9.21
CA SER A 6 -11.30 3.22 8.02
C SER A 6 -10.22 3.02 6.96
N LEU A 7 -10.49 2.16 5.98
CA LEU A 7 -9.63 1.95 4.81
C LEU A 7 -9.97 2.92 3.67
N HIS A 8 -8.93 3.44 3.04
CA HIS A 8 -9.07 4.20 1.82
C HIS A 8 -9.18 3.27 0.62
N GLY A 9 -10.39 3.09 0.06
CA GLY A 9 -10.64 2.10 -1.01
C GLY A 9 -9.76 2.18 -2.27
N LYS A 10 -9.14 3.31 -2.59
CA LYS A 10 -8.20 3.43 -3.73
C LYS A 10 -6.75 3.05 -3.41
N THR A 11 -6.42 2.79 -2.15
CA THR A 11 -5.04 2.52 -1.73
C THR A 11 -4.94 1.37 -0.74
N GLY A 12 -6.04 0.98 -0.07
CA GLY A 12 -6.00 0.04 1.04
C GLY A 12 -5.24 0.56 2.26
N LEU A 13 -4.90 1.86 2.31
CA LEU A 13 -4.23 2.47 3.46
C LEU A 13 -5.25 2.91 4.51
N LYS A 14 -4.83 2.91 5.78
CA LYS A 14 -5.63 3.40 6.90
C LYS A 14 -5.77 4.91 6.83
N VAL A 15 -6.95 5.43 7.11
CA VAL A 15 -7.14 6.87 7.37
C VAL A 15 -6.57 7.19 8.75
N VAL A 16 -5.43 7.87 8.80
CA VAL A 16 -4.71 8.20 10.04
C VAL A 16 -4.98 9.66 10.40
N LYS A 17 -5.35 9.93 11.66
CA LYS A 17 -5.38 11.28 12.21
C LYS A 17 -3.99 11.59 12.73
N ILE A 18 -3.41 12.70 12.29
CA ILE A 18 -2.09 13.17 12.72
C ILE A 18 -2.20 14.60 13.29
N PRO A 19 -1.45 14.94 14.36
CA PRO A 19 -1.20 16.32 14.76
C PRO A 19 -0.53 17.13 13.66
N ILE A 20 -0.69 18.46 13.68
CA ILE A 20 -0.08 19.34 12.68
C ILE A 20 1.45 19.33 12.77
N ASP A 21 1.99 19.20 13.98
CA ASP A 21 3.43 19.19 14.24
C ASP A 21 4.11 17.93 13.65
N ASP A 22 3.36 16.83 13.52
CA ASP A 22 3.85 15.56 12.97
C ASP A 22 3.73 15.48 11.42
N LEU A 23 3.12 16.48 10.78
CA LEU A 23 2.83 16.44 9.34
C LEU A 23 4.08 16.27 8.48
N THR A 24 5.20 16.86 8.91
CA THR A 24 6.48 16.80 8.18
C THR A 24 7.14 15.41 8.25
N GLY A 25 6.88 14.64 9.30
CA GLY A 25 7.44 13.30 9.51
C GLY A 25 6.56 12.17 8.97
N PHE A 26 5.29 12.45 8.64
CA PHE A 26 4.34 11.42 8.24
C PHE A 26 4.54 10.97 6.79
N ASN A 27 4.76 9.67 6.59
CA ASN A 27 4.80 9.05 5.28
C ASN A 27 3.65 8.03 5.13
N PRO A 28 2.62 8.30 4.31
CA PRO A 28 1.50 7.39 4.11
C PRO A 28 1.89 6.01 3.57
N LEU A 29 2.97 5.93 2.77
CA LEU A 29 3.43 4.67 2.17
C LEU A 29 4.24 3.80 3.14
N SER A 30 4.42 4.22 4.39
CA SER A 30 4.97 3.40 5.48
C SER A 30 4.05 3.37 6.70
N ASP A 31 3.54 4.53 7.11
CA ASP A 31 2.91 4.74 8.42
C ASP A 31 1.40 4.48 8.38
N ALA A 32 0.78 4.60 7.21
CA ALA A 32 -0.64 4.32 7.01
C ALA A 32 -0.94 2.88 6.61
N ILE A 33 0.07 1.99 6.58
CA ILE A 33 -0.11 0.57 6.25
C ILE A 33 -0.78 -0.15 7.44
N PRO A 34 -1.98 -0.74 7.27
CA PRO A 34 -2.62 -1.51 8.34
C PRO A 34 -1.76 -2.70 8.77
N THR A 35 -1.58 -2.87 10.08
CA THR A 35 -0.78 -3.98 10.66
C THR A 35 -1.32 -5.36 10.28
N VAL A 36 -2.64 -5.49 10.12
CA VAL A 36 -3.32 -6.72 9.67
C VAL A 36 -2.93 -7.17 8.27
N PHE A 37 -2.27 -6.31 7.47
CA PHE A 37 -1.81 -6.64 6.12
C PHE A 37 -0.32 -6.99 6.07
N LYS A 38 0.44 -6.77 7.15
CA LYS A 38 1.91 -7.00 7.17
C LYS A 38 2.32 -8.47 7.16
N SER A 39 1.38 -9.39 7.38
CA SER A 39 1.61 -10.84 7.34
C SER A 39 1.04 -11.46 6.08
N GLY A 40 1.83 -12.33 5.46
CA GLY A 40 1.44 -13.12 4.29
C GLY A 40 1.78 -12.45 2.97
N GLU A 41 1.47 -13.17 1.90
CA GLU A 41 1.85 -12.83 0.54
C GLU A 41 0.67 -13.07 -0.41
N VAL A 42 0.65 -12.34 -1.51
CA VAL A 42 -0.33 -12.50 -2.59
C VAL A 42 0.39 -12.45 -3.94
N THR A 43 -0.18 -13.11 -4.94
CA THR A 43 0.33 -13.02 -6.31
C THR A 43 -0.40 -11.90 -7.02
N VAL A 44 0.36 -10.99 -7.63
CA VAL A 44 -0.18 -9.89 -8.42
C VAL A 44 0.36 -9.97 -9.84
N ASN A 45 -0.38 -9.41 -10.79
CA ASN A 45 0.07 -9.22 -12.15
C ASN A 45 0.08 -7.72 -12.50
N ALA A 46 1.28 -7.19 -12.75
CA ALA A 46 1.48 -5.81 -13.15
C ALA A 46 1.57 -5.70 -14.68
N GLN A 47 0.61 -4.99 -15.29
CA GLN A 47 0.58 -4.78 -16.75
C GLN A 47 1.70 -3.86 -17.27
N LYS A 48 2.29 -3.05 -16.38
CA LYS A 48 3.40 -2.15 -16.67
C LYS A 48 4.44 -2.30 -15.56
N LYS A 49 5.70 -1.98 -15.86
CA LYS A 49 6.75 -1.89 -14.84
C LYS A 49 6.35 -0.89 -13.75
N ILE A 50 6.51 -1.30 -12.50
CA ILE A 50 6.27 -0.47 -11.32
C ILE A 50 7.57 -0.36 -10.55
N GLU A 51 8.05 0.87 -10.35
CA GLU A 51 9.18 1.20 -9.49
C GLU A 51 8.74 2.23 -8.46
N MET A 52 8.81 1.91 -7.16
CA MET A 52 8.43 2.83 -6.09
C MET A 52 8.98 2.40 -4.74
N ARG A 53 8.95 3.31 -3.76
CA ARG A 53 9.24 2.98 -2.37
C ARG A 53 7.94 2.73 -1.59
N PHE A 54 7.84 1.59 -0.92
CA PHE A 54 6.67 1.20 -0.12
C PHE A 54 7.11 0.42 1.11
N GLY A 55 6.54 0.71 2.28
CA GLY A 55 6.92 0.06 3.53
C GLY A 55 8.39 0.27 3.94
N GLY A 56 9.05 1.29 3.40
CA GLY A 56 10.48 1.55 3.59
C GLY A 56 11.41 0.87 2.58
N GLU A 57 10.89 -0.03 1.74
CA GLU A 57 11.63 -0.83 0.77
C GLU A 57 11.48 -0.30 -0.66
N ASP A 58 12.53 -0.42 -1.48
CA ASP A 58 12.46 -0.16 -2.91
C ASP A 58 11.88 -1.36 -3.65
N ILE A 59 10.76 -1.12 -4.32
CA ILE A 59 9.96 -2.14 -5.00
C ILE A 59 10.17 -2.01 -6.51
N LYS A 60 10.42 -3.15 -7.17
CA LYS A 60 10.40 -3.28 -8.62
C LYS A 60 9.55 -4.50 -9.00
N ILE A 61 8.47 -4.28 -9.73
CA ILE A 61 7.53 -5.34 -10.14
C ILE A 61 7.28 -5.24 -11.64
N GLU A 62 7.35 -6.39 -12.31
CA GLU A 62 7.00 -6.58 -13.72
C GLU A 62 6.26 -7.91 -13.90
N GLY A 63 5.13 -7.90 -14.61
CA GLY A 63 4.34 -9.09 -14.86
C GLY A 63 3.84 -9.75 -13.57
N LYS A 64 3.81 -11.09 -13.56
CA LYS A 64 3.33 -11.89 -12.44
C LYS A 64 4.41 -12.07 -11.38
N GLN A 65 4.15 -11.60 -10.17
CA GLN A 65 5.09 -11.72 -9.05
C GLN A 65 4.36 -11.95 -7.73
N LYS A 66 4.97 -12.75 -6.84
CA LYS A 66 4.53 -12.90 -5.45
C LYS A 66 5.10 -11.75 -4.63
N VAL A 67 4.22 -11.03 -3.93
CA VAL A 67 4.56 -9.84 -3.14
C VAL A 67 3.95 -9.93 -1.74
N LYS A 68 4.46 -9.12 -0.80
CA LYS A 68 3.84 -8.97 0.52
C LYS A 68 2.38 -8.51 0.38
N LYS A 69 1.52 -9.00 1.26
CA LYS A 69 0.07 -8.77 1.20
C LYS A 69 -0.31 -7.29 1.25
N ASP A 70 0.35 -6.49 2.08
CA ASP A 70 0.16 -5.05 2.17
C ASP A 70 0.45 -4.32 0.85
N LEU A 71 1.58 -4.64 0.21
CA LEU A 71 1.94 -4.13 -1.10
C LEU A 71 0.93 -4.58 -2.17
N GLY A 72 0.55 -5.85 -2.18
CA GLY A 72 -0.42 -6.37 -3.14
C GLY A 72 -1.78 -5.67 -3.04
N ILE A 73 -2.31 -5.48 -1.81
CA ILE A 73 -3.55 -4.73 -1.57
C ILE A 73 -3.42 -3.30 -2.11
N PHE A 74 -2.30 -2.63 -1.87
CA PHE A 74 -2.07 -1.28 -2.35
C PHE A 74 -2.05 -1.22 -3.89
N LEU A 75 -1.34 -2.13 -4.54
CA LEU A 75 -1.22 -2.16 -6.01
C LEU A 75 -2.55 -2.48 -6.68
N ILE A 76 -3.32 -3.41 -6.13
CA ILE A 76 -4.65 -3.76 -6.64
C ILE A 76 -5.63 -2.60 -6.43
N SER A 77 -5.68 -2.04 -5.22
CA SER A 77 -6.60 -0.94 -4.89
C SER A 77 -6.31 0.33 -5.70
N SER A 78 -5.03 0.58 -6.03
CA SER A 78 -4.60 1.72 -6.84
C SER A 78 -4.70 1.48 -8.35
N GLY A 79 -5.18 0.30 -8.77
CA GLY A 79 -5.35 -0.06 -10.18
C GLY A 79 -4.04 -0.27 -10.94
N ARG A 80 -2.93 -0.52 -10.23
CA ARG A 80 -1.61 -0.75 -10.83
C ARG A 80 -1.33 -2.22 -11.14
N ALA A 81 -2.00 -3.12 -10.44
CA ALA A 81 -1.92 -4.56 -10.65
C ALA A 81 -3.29 -5.21 -10.46
N THR A 82 -3.43 -6.45 -10.91
CA THR A 82 -4.61 -7.29 -10.64
C THR A 82 -4.24 -8.48 -9.77
N LEU A 83 -5.22 -9.02 -9.04
CA LEU A 83 -5.08 -10.29 -8.33
C LEU A 83 -5.06 -11.42 -9.37
N GLU A 84 -4.20 -12.42 -9.16
CA GLU A 84 -4.23 -13.69 -9.88
C GLU A 84 -4.70 -14.85 -9.01
#